data_AF-A0A0H4PHG3-F1
#
_entry.id   AF-A0A0H4PHG3-F1
#
_cell.length_a   1.000
_cell.length_b   1.000
_cell.length_c   1.000
_cell.angle_alpha   90.00
_cell.angle_beta   90.00
_cell.angle_gamma   90.00
#
_symmetry.space_group_name_H-M   'P 1'
#
loop_
_entity.id
_entity.type
_entity.pdbx_description
1 polymer ?
#
loop_
_entity_poly.entity_id
_entity_poly.type
_entity_poly.pdbx_seq_one_letter_code
_entity_poly.pdbx_strand_id
1 'polypeptide(L)'
;MSALFKKFVFLVFLLPFAINLQAQEAKDLDIYLAIGQSNMAGRAEILPDLKAPLEGVYLFTGKEWIPAVNPLNLYSSVRKVVSMQRLGPVYGFARKMQSESPERKIGLVVNAKGGSVIAEWMPGTLFFNEILSRARLAAESGEIKGIIWHQGEGDVKEADQYLGKIGHLITAFRDSLNLPELPFVVGQLSEDKPVRKPLNDFLVNLPQEMPNTGVALSYGTTAFDSTHFDSPSQILIGERYADQMIKLLDAKKQTDSFSFGVLSDIQYADVETVGKRNYRGTLETLKRTIPILNAYDLEFSVHLGDLIDRDFESFDAPLSILEDSEAPFQFVWGNHDFSVLDSLKQRVGEKINNQKGYHSFEIGNMVFMVVNGMDISVGGHPEGSKNHTQALEMMETLEKGGANNVKPWNGGVGQEQLAWMESIVQNAEKDGKHVVAFCHYPLLPENGLHLLNHKEVMDRIGGSPAMVAWLSGHHHAGNYFKDDNGMHHLTFLGMVEAETPALGAIVTVKKDKLIIHGIGNEEDRILNFR
;
A
#
# COMPACT_ATOMS: atom_id res chain seq x y z
N MET A 1 -60.40 -32.42 6.89
CA MET A 1 -59.19 -31.69 7.32
C MET A 1 -59.34 -30.23 6.90
N SER A 2 -59.49 -29.34 7.87
CA SER A 2 -59.95 -27.97 7.68
C SER A 2 -58.86 -27.05 7.10
N ALA A 3 -59.29 -25.92 6.53
CA ALA A 3 -58.46 -24.85 5.99
C ALA A 3 -57.42 -24.26 6.97
N LEU A 4 -57.45 -24.67 8.26
CA LEU A 4 -56.46 -24.34 9.27
C LEU A 4 -55.08 -25.01 9.00
N PHE A 5 -55.05 -26.18 8.36
CA PHE A 5 -53.80 -26.92 8.15
C PHE A 5 -52.94 -26.36 7.00
N LYS A 6 -53.55 -25.62 6.05
CA LYS A 6 -52.81 -24.97 4.95
C LYS A 6 -52.12 -23.66 5.37
N LYS A 7 -52.56 -23.00 6.47
CA LYS A 7 -51.90 -21.80 7.01
C LYS A 7 -50.68 -22.12 7.89
N PHE A 8 -50.58 -23.31 8.45
CA PHE A 8 -49.44 -23.71 9.28
C PHE A 8 -48.23 -24.18 8.46
N VAL A 9 -48.45 -24.73 7.25
CA VAL A 9 -47.36 -25.24 6.40
C VAL A 9 -46.63 -24.10 5.65
N PHE A 10 -47.26 -22.95 5.40
CA PHE A 10 -46.60 -21.80 4.77
C PHE A 10 -45.69 -21.00 5.71
N LEU A 11 -45.93 -21.07 7.03
CA LEU A 11 -45.11 -20.33 8.02
C LEU A 11 -43.78 -21.04 8.31
N VAL A 12 -43.71 -22.37 8.12
CA VAL A 12 -42.53 -23.18 8.43
C VAL A 12 -41.49 -23.16 7.29
N PHE A 13 -41.89 -22.85 6.05
CA PHE A 13 -40.96 -22.72 4.91
C PHE A 13 -40.42 -21.31 4.68
N LEU A 14 -40.98 -20.27 5.33
CA LEU A 14 -40.45 -18.90 5.26
C LEU A 14 -39.31 -18.64 6.25
N LEU A 15 -39.28 -19.34 7.40
CA LEU A 15 -38.23 -19.17 8.41
C LEU A 15 -36.82 -19.56 7.92
N PRO A 16 -36.60 -20.71 7.24
CA PRO A 16 -35.25 -21.08 6.77
C PRO A 16 -34.75 -20.18 5.62
N PHE A 17 -35.67 -19.54 4.88
CA PHE A 17 -35.35 -18.66 3.76
C PHE A 17 -34.98 -17.25 4.24
N ALA A 18 -35.67 -16.72 5.24
CA ALA A 18 -35.34 -15.43 5.86
C ALA A 18 -34.01 -15.47 6.63
N ILE A 19 -33.72 -16.58 7.33
CA ILE A 19 -32.44 -16.77 8.06
C ILE A 19 -31.26 -16.88 7.08
N ASN A 20 -31.43 -17.56 5.94
CA ASN A 20 -30.38 -17.64 4.90
C ASN A 20 -30.16 -16.30 4.17
N LEU A 21 -31.20 -15.52 3.88
CA LEU A 21 -31.04 -14.19 3.27
C LEU A 21 -30.27 -13.24 4.19
N GLN A 22 -30.62 -13.21 5.49
CA GLN A 22 -30.00 -12.32 6.46
C GLN A 22 -28.55 -12.69 6.76
N ALA A 23 -28.21 -13.98 6.78
CA ALA A 23 -26.83 -14.47 6.91
C ALA A 23 -25.99 -14.23 5.63
N GLN A 24 -26.63 -14.12 4.47
CA GLN A 24 -25.97 -13.81 3.19
C GLN A 24 -25.74 -12.29 3.01
N GLU A 25 -26.57 -11.44 3.63
CA GLU A 25 -26.40 -9.99 3.59
C GLU A 25 -25.25 -9.47 4.46
N ALA A 26 -24.93 -10.12 5.57
CA ALA A 26 -23.90 -9.71 6.52
C ALA A 26 -22.54 -10.41 6.28
N LYS A 27 -21.98 -10.25 5.09
CA LYS A 27 -20.60 -10.62 4.74
C LYS A 27 -19.89 -9.42 4.11
N ASP A 28 -18.56 -9.45 4.13
CA ASP A 28 -17.68 -8.39 3.62
C ASP A 28 -17.94 -7.03 4.29
N LEU A 29 -18.18 -7.06 5.60
CA LEU A 29 -18.46 -5.87 6.40
C LEU A 29 -17.19 -5.07 6.70
N ASP A 30 -17.28 -3.75 6.59
CA ASP A 30 -16.34 -2.82 7.19
C ASP A 30 -16.76 -2.60 8.66
N ILE A 31 -16.02 -3.21 9.59
CA ILE A 31 -16.42 -3.33 10.99
C ILE A 31 -15.76 -2.23 11.84
N TYR A 32 -16.57 -1.54 12.63
CA TYR A 32 -16.14 -0.50 13.56
C TYR A 32 -16.53 -0.84 15.00
N LEU A 33 -15.56 -0.68 15.90
CA LEU A 33 -15.78 -0.88 17.34
C LEU A 33 -16.14 0.46 17.98
N ALA A 34 -17.22 0.49 18.75
CA ALA A 34 -17.67 1.68 19.46
C ALA A 34 -17.68 1.42 20.97
N ILE A 35 -16.75 2.04 21.68
CA ILE A 35 -16.46 1.77 23.10
C ILE A 35 -16.23 3.05 23.91
N GLY A 36 -16.27 2.93 25.23
CA GLY A 36 -16.21 4.04 26.16
C GLY A 36 -17.42 4.08 27.09
N GLN A 37 -17.81 5.27 27.55
CA GLN A 37 -18.78 5.43 28.64
C GLN A 37 -20.20 5.84 28.22
N SER A 38 -20.91 6.60 29.06
CA SER A 38 -22.33 6.90 28.88
C SER A 38 -22.63 7.75 27.64
N ASN A 39 -21.73 8.66 27.24
CA ASN A 39 -21.89 9.41 26.00
C ASN A 39 -21.78 8.49 24.77
N MET A 40 -20.81 7.56 24.71
CA MET A 40 -20.76 6.53 23.65
C MET A 40 -22.00 5.61 23.68
N ALA A 41 -22.38 5.16 24.89
CA ALA A 41 -23.53 4.28 25.09
C ALA A 41 -24.87 4.93 24.72
N GLY A 42 -24.93 6.26 24.70
CA GLY A 42 -26.09 7.06 24.34
C GLY A 42 -27.08 7.31 25.48
N ARG A 43 -27.36 8.58 25.75
CA ARG A 43 -28.36 9.04 26.74
C ARG A 43 -29.34 10.08 26.19
N ALA A 44 -29.04 10.63 25.02
CA ALA A 44 -29.87 11.64 24.38
C ALA A 44 -31.20 11.05 23.91
N GLU A 45 -32.22 11.90 23.74
CA GLU A 45 -33.52 11.47 23.23
C GLU A 45 -33.40 10.91 21.80
N ILE A 46 -34.14 9.83 21.52
CA ILE A 46 -34.28 9.32 20.15
C ILE A 46 -35.49 10.00 19.52
N LEU A 47 -35.24 11.00 18.68
CA LEU A 47 -36.27 11.70 17.94
C LEU A 47 -37.01 10.76 16.96
N PRO A 48 -38.28 11.03 16.60
CA PRO A 48 -39.08 10.13 15.77
C PRO A 48 -38.45 9.73 14.43
N ASP A 49 -37.74 10.66 13.78
CA ASP A 49 -37.03 10.48 12.52
C ASP A 49 -35.75 9.63 12.62
N LEU A 50 -35.26 9.39 13.84
CA LEU A 50 -34.05 8.60 14.12
C LEU A 50 -34.35 7.14 14.55
N LYS A 51 -35.61 6.72 14.40
CA LYS A 51 -36.08 5.37 14.78
C LYS A 51 -36.04 4.35 13.66
N ALA A 52 -35.88 4.81 12.41
CA ALA A 52 -35.76 3.92 11.27
C ALA A 52 -34.41 3.17 11.28
N PRO A 53 -34.34 1.95 10.74
CA PRO A 53 -33.07 1.29 10.47
C PRO A 53 -32.20 2.11 9.52
N LEU A 54 -30.88 2.10 9.76
CA LEU A 54 -29.89 2.63 8.83
C LEU A 54 -29.67 1.64 7.69
N GLU A 55 -29.90 2.07 6.45
CA GLU A 55 -29.65 1.26 5.26
C GLU A 55 -28.15 0.96 5.12
N GLY A 56 -27.78 -0.28 4.75
CA GLY A 56 -26.39 -0.69 4.60
C GLY A 56 -25.60 -0.85 5.91
N VAL A 57 -26.22 -0.58 7.06
CA VAL A 57 -25.56 -0.63 8.38
C VAL A 57 -26.16 -1.74 9.25
N TYR A 58 -25.28 -2.55 9.85
CA TYR A 58 -25.63 -3.69 10.66
C TYR A 58 -25.06 -3.56 12.08
N LEU A 59 -25.80 -4.04 13.07
CA LEU A 59 -25.43 -4.05 14.49
C LEU A 59 -25.18 -5.48 14.96
N PHE A 60 -24.03 -5.72 15.59
CA PHE A 60 -23.68 -7.03 16.11
C PHE A 60 -24.33 -7.32 17.46
N THR A 61 -25.11 -8.38 17.56
CA THR A 61 -25.78 -8.79 18.81
C THR A 61 -24.83 -9.53 19.76
N GLY A 62 -23.67 -9.97 19.28
CA GLY A 62 -22.79 -10.94 19.95
C GLY A 62 -22.93 -12.36 19.39
N LYS A 63 -23.88 -12.57 18.47
CA LYS A 63 -24.12 -13.84 17.78
C LYS A 63 -24.41 -13.66 16.30
N GLU A 64 -25.16 -12.62 15.96
CA GLU A 64 -25.63 -12.38 14.60
C GLU A 64 -25.62 -10.87 14.30
N TRP A 65 -25.78 -10.55 13.01
CA TRP A 65 -25.90 -9.18 12.51
C TRP A 65 -27.37 -8.87 12.23
N ILE A 66 -27.84 -7.73 12.72
CA ILE A 66 -29.19 -7.23 12.46
C ILE A 66 -29.13 -5.82 11.86
N PRO A 67 -30.13 -5.35 11.11
CA PRO A 67 -30.18 -3.95 10.68
C PRO A 67 -30.04 -2.99 11.87
N ALA A 68 -29.16 -2.00 11.74
CA ALA A 68 -28.82 -1.11 12.83
C ALA A 68 -29.96 -0.11 13.13
N VAL A 69 -30.52 -0.18 14.34
CA VAL A 69 -31.60 0.68 14.83
C VAL A 69 -31.24 1.22 16.22
N ASN A 70 -31.57 2.49 16.50
CA ASN A 70 -31.40 3.04 17.84
C ASN A 70 -32.27 2.30 18.90
N PRO A 71 -31.78 2.08 20.12
CA PRO A 71 -30.46 2.47 20.64
C PRO A 71 -29.35 1.48 20.25
N LEU A 72 -28.24 1.99 19.73
CA LEU A 72 -27.17 1.13 19.17
C LEU A 72 -26.34 0.38 20.23
N ASN A 73 -26.32 0.83 21.50
CA ASN A 73 -25.65 0.11 22.60
C ASN A 73 -26.53 -0.99 23.24
N LEU A 74 -27.62 -1.41 22.58
CA LEU A 74 -28.60 -2.37 23.13
C LEU A 74 -27.98 -3.72 23.50
N TYR A 75 -27.03 -4.21 22.70
CA TYR A 75 -26.43 -5.53 22.84
C TYR A 75 -25.05 -5.54 23.53
N SER A 76 -24.63 -4.41 24.09
CA SER A 76 -23.40 -4.35 24.88
C SER A 76 -23.48 -5.36 26.04
N SER A 77 -22.49 -6.26 26.14
CA SER A 77 -22.43 -7.30 27.18
C SER A 77 -22.15 -6.72 28.56
N VAL A 78 -21.61 -5.50 28.60
CA VAL A 78 -21.22 -4.82 29.84
C VAL A 78 -22.20 -3.71 30.24
N ARG A 79 -23.22 -3.39 29.44
CA ARG A 79 -24.14 -2.26 29.70
C ARG A 79 -24.75 -2.24 31.10
N LYS A 80 -25.19 -1.06 31.56
CA LYS A 80 -25.94 -0.92 32.83
C LYS A 80 -27.31 -1.62 32.76
N VAL A 81 -28.29 -0.97 32.15
CA VAL A 81 -29.64 -1.51 31.94
C VAL A 81 -30.16 -1.05 30.58
N VAL A 82 -31.05 -1.85 29.98
CA VAL A 82 -31.58 -1.59 28.64
C VAL A 82 -32.32 -0.25 28.55
N SER A 83 -33.13 0.08 29.56
CA SER A 83 -33.94 1.32 29.60
C SER A 83 -33.13 2.62 29.58
N MET A 84 -31.82 2.55 29.88
CA MET A 84 -30.90 3.68 29.84
C MET A 84 -30.23 3.88 28.48
N GLN A 85 -30.29 2.92 27.57
CA GLN A 85 -29.64 3.04 26.27
C GLN A 85 -30.54 3.86 25.35
N ARG A 86 -29.99 4.94 24.78
CA ARG A 86 -30.71 5.84 23.88
C ARG A 86 -29.82 6.25 22.70
N LEU A 87 -29.97 7.47 22.18
CA LEU A 87 -29.14 7.98 21.09
C LEU A 87 -27.72 8.29 21.60
N GLY A 88 -26.73 7.75 20.89
CA GLY A 88 -25.30 8.01 21.07
C GLY A 88 -24.65 8.38 19.73
N PRO A 89 -23.33 8.63 19.71
CA PRO A 89 -22.66 9.20 18.54
C PRO A 89 -22.49 8.20 17.40
N VAL A 90 -22.60 6.90 17.71
CA VAL A 90 -22.49 5.81 16.74
C VAL A 90 -23.50 5.98 15.59
N TYR A 91 -24.67 6.58 15.84
CA TYR A 91 -25.67 6.80 14.79
C TYR A 91 -25.20 7.83 13.76
N GLY A 92 -24.73 9.00 14.22
CA GLY A 92 -24.17 10.04 13.35
C GLY A 92 -22.95 9.54 12.59
N PHE A 93 -22.08 8.79 13.27
CA PHE A 93 -20.92 8.12 12.69
C PHE A 93 -21.33 7.19 11.55
N ALA A 94 -22.19 6.21 11.82
CA ALA A 94 -22.56 5.19 10.84
C ALA A 94 -23.29 5.79 9.63
N ARG A 95 -24.17 6.77 9.86
CA ARG A 95 -24.86 7.49 8.78
C ARG A 95 -23.87 8.19 7.84
N LYS A 96 -22.90 8.92 8.40
CA LYS A 96 -21.90 9.65 7.62
C LYS A 96 -20.96 8.70 6.87
N MET A 97 -20.44 7.67 7.55
CA MET A 97 -19.63 6.63 6.92
C MET A 97 -20.36 5.97 5.75
N GLN A 98 -21.64 5.62 5.91
CA GLN A 98 -22.43 5.01 4.83
C GLN A 98 -22.67 5.97 3.66
N SER A 99 -22.89 7.26 3.94
CA SER A 99 -23.11 8.25 2.88
C SER A 99 -21.88 8.49 2.00
N GLU A 100 -20.68 8.32 2.56
CA GLU A 100 -19.40 8.51 1.86
C GLU A 100 -18.92 7.22 1.17
N SER A 101 -19.49 6.07 1.52
CA SER A 101 -19.21 4.78 0.86
C SER A 101 -20.49 3.94 0.71
N PRO A 102 -21.45 4.37 -0.14
CA PRO A 102 -22.76 3.71 -0.26
C PRO A 102 -22.69 2.26 -0.73
N GLU A 103 -21.62 1.89 -1.41
CA GLU A 103 -21.35 0.53 -1.91
C GLU A 103 -20.84 -0.43 -0.84
N ARG A 104 -20.37 0.11 0.30
CA ARG A 104 -19.85 -0.68 1.42
C ARG A 104 -20.98 -1.01 2.39
N LYS A 105 -20.80 -2.12 3.11
CA LYS A 105 -21.67 -2.52 4.21
C LYS A 105 -20.94 -2.28 5.52
N ILE A 106 -21.59 -1.59 6.46
CA ILE A 106 -20.96 -1.21 7.73
C ILE A 106 -21.42 -2.17 8.83
N GLY A 107 -20.46 -2.73 9.56
CA GLY A 107 -20.70 -3.50 10.77
C GLY A 107 -20.38 -2.69 12.03
N LEU A 108 -21.31 -2.59 12.96
CA LEU A 108 -21.12 -1.92 14.25
C LEU A 108 -21.03 -2.94 15.39
N VAL A 109 -19.93 -2.89 16.13
CA VAL A 109 -19.77 -3.59 17.41
C VAL A 109 -19.75 -2.57 18.53
N VAL A 110 -20.93 -2.28 19.09
CA VAL A 110 -21.08 -1.31 20.18
C VAL A 110 -21.03 -2.03 21.52
N ASN A 111 -20.06 -1.69 22.38
CA ASN A 111 -19.87 -2.34 23.68
C ASN A 111 -19.54 -1.35 24.81
N ALA A 112 -20.25 -0.23 24.89
CA ALA A 112 -19.96 0.83 25.84
C ALA A 112 -20.56 0.59 27.25
N LYS A 113 -19.85 1.07 28.29
CA LYS A 113 -20.20 0.96 29.72
C LYS A 113 -20.41 2.32 30.36
N GLY A 114 -21.66 2.71 30.62
CA GLY A 114 -21.93 3.95 31.35
C GLY A 114 -21.23 4.01 32.73
N GLY A 115 -20.58 5.14 33.01
CA GLY A 115 -19.94 5.44 34.30
C GLY A 115 -18.62 4.73 34.56
N SER A 116 -18.00 4.11 33.55
CA SER A 116 -16.68 3.49 33.69
C SER A 116 -15.55 4.53 33.71
N VAL A 117 -14.46 4.20 34.39
CA VAL A 117 -13.17 4.90 34.30
C VAL A 117 -12.19 4.15 33.39
N ILE A 118 -11.17 4.81 32.85
CA ILE A 118 -10.24 4.17 31.88
C ILE A 118 -9.51 2.96 32.47
N ALA A 119 -9.26 2.93 33.78
CA ALA A 119 -8.62 1.81 34.46
C ALA A 119 -9.40 0.48 34.29
N GLU A 120 -10.74 0.55 34.15
CA GLU A 120 -11.59 -0.63 33.94
C GLU A 120 -11.58 -1.13 32.49
N TRP A 121 -10.91 -0.42 31.58
CA TRP A 121 -10.74 -0.77 30.16
C TRP A 121 -9.33 -1.26 29.83
N MET A 122 -8.42 -1.31 30.80
CA MET A 122 -7.03 -1.74 30.57
C MET A 122 -6.94 -3.24 30.21
N PRO A 123 -5.85 -3.67 29.56
CA PRO A 123 -5.64 -5.08 29.24
C PRO A 123 -5.83 -6.01 30.44
N GLY A 124 -6.50 -7.15 30.22
CA GLY A 124 -6.82 -8.12 31.27
C GLY A 124 -8.07 -7.80 32.11
N THR A 125 -8.66 -6.61 31.96
CA THR A 125 -9.93 -6.27 32.62
C THR A 125 -11.14 -6.85 31.89
N LEU A 126 -12.29 -6.89 32.58
CA LEU A 126 -13.54 -7.40 32.01
C LEU A 126 -13.93 -6.66 30.72
N PHE A 127 -13.91 -5.32 30.71
CA PHE A 127 -14.42 -4.57 29.57
C PHE A 127 -13.54 -4.73 28.32
N PHE A 128 -12.21 -4.76 28.51
CA PHE A 128 -11.25 -5.03 27.45
C PHE A 128 -11.44 -6.43 26.84
N ASN A 129 -11.54 -7.46 27.69
CA ASN A 129 -11.70 -8.84 27.23
C ASN A 129 -13.04 -9.05 26.49
N GLU A 130 -14.11 -8.42 26.98
CA GLU A 130 -15.43 -8.50 26.36
C GLU A 130 -15.46 -7.88 24.96
N ILE A 131 -14.90 -6.67 24.77
CA ILE A 131 -14.86 -6.10 23.42
C ILE A 131 -13.95 -6.91 22.48
N LEU A 132 -12.80 -7.42 22.95
CA LEU A 132 -11.93 -8.25 22.11
C LEU A 132 -12.62 -9.55 21.67
N SER A 133 -13.32 -10.23 22.59
CA SER A 133 -14.07 -11.43 22.26
C SER A 133 -15.14 -11.14 21.19
N ARG A 134 -15.90 -10.05 21.36
CA ARG A 134 -16.93 -9.64 20.41
C ARG A 134 -16.35 -9.21 19.06
N ALA A 135 -15.23 -8.49 19.07
CA ALA A 135 -14.55 -8.03 17.86
C ALA A 135 -14.04 -9.22 17.04
N ARG A 136 -13.45 -10.24 17.68
CA ARG A 136 -12.97 -11.46 17.01
C ARG A 136 -14.11 -12.26 16.37
N LEU A 137 -15.24 -12.40 17.08
CA LEU A 137 -16.44 -13.06 16.51
C LEU A 137 -17.01 -12.25 15.34
N ALA A 138 -17.09 -10.93 15.46
CA ALA A 138 -17.58 -10.06 14.41
C ALA A 138 -16.70 -10.11 13.14
N ALA A 139 -15.37 -10.23 13.31
CA ALA A 139 -14.40 -10.31 12.23
C ALA A 139 -14.55 -11.57 11.35
N GLU A 140 -15.34 -12.56 11.76
CA GLU A 140 -15.71 -13.69 10.88
C GLU A 140 -16.56 -13.24 9.68
N SER A 141 -17.18 -12.06 9.75
CA SER A 141 -18.08 -11.51 8.74
C SER A 141 -17.49 -10.33 7.95
N GLY A 142 -16.23 -9.95 8.20
CA GLY A 142 -15.61 -8.78 7.58
C GLY A 142 -14.32 -8.32 8.26
N GLU A 143 -13.85 -7.12 7.94
CA GLU A 143 -12.60 -6.58 8.44
C GLU A 143 -12.83 -5.47 9.48
N ILE A 144 -12.09 -5.51 10.59
CA ILE A 144 -12.09 -4.41 11.58
C ILE A 144 -11.32 -3.23 10.99
N LYS A 145 -12.04 -2.15 10.67
CA LYS A 145 -11.50 -0.95 10.03
C LYS A 145 -11.11 0.15 11.01
N GLY A 146 -11.67 0.18 12.22
CA GLY A 146 -11.30 1.19 13.20
C GLY A 146 -12.08 1.15 14.50
N ILE A 147 -11.64 1.98 15.44
CA ILE A 147 -12.25 2.12 16.76
C ILE A 147 -12.65 3.58 17.00
N ILE A 148 -13.86 3.80 17.51
CA ILE A 148 -14.27 5.09 18.06
C ILE A 148 -14.40 4.95 19.59
N TRP A 149 -13.77 5.89 20.31
CA TRP A 149 -13.67 5.90 21.76
C TRP A 149 -14.22 7.21 22.33
N HIS A 150 -15.20 7.13 23.23
CA HIS A 150 -15.68 8.30 23.97
C HIS A 150 -15.72 8.03 25.47
N GLN A 151 -14.70 8.49 26.18
CA GLN A 151 -14.55 8.35 27.62
C GLN A 151 -13.60 9.39 28.18
N GLY A 152 -13.75 9.70 29.47
CA GLY A 152 -12.86 10.58 30.21
C GLY A 152 -13.57 11.35 31.32
N GLU A 153 -14.91 11.46 31.29
CA GLU A 153 -15.65 12.22 32.31
C GLU A 153 -15.52 11.59 33.71
N GLY A 154 -15.28 10.28 33.79
CA GLY A 154 -14.97 9.57 35.04
C GLY A 154 -13.56 9.84 35.60
N ASP A 155 -12.63 10.29 34.75
CA ASP A 155 -11.20 10.40 35.04
C ASP A 155 -10.71 11.86 35.08
N VAL A 156 -11.59 12.85 34.95
CA VAL A 156 -11.22 14.29 34.90
C VAL A 156 -10.37 14.76 36.09
N LYS A 157 -10.50 14.11 37.26
CA LYS A 157 -9.72 14.44 38.46
C LYS A 157 -8.29 13.87 38.43
N GLU A 158 -8.05 12.86 37.59
CA GLU A 158 -6.78 12.15 37.43
C GLU A 158 -6.28 12.24 35.98
N ALA A 159 -6.50 13.40 35.34
CA ALA A 159 -6.19 13.62 33.92
C ALA A 159 -4.74 13.26 33.59
N ASP A 160 -3.77 13.57 34.45
CA ASP A 160 -2.34 13.24 34.22
C ASP A 160 -2.11 11.73 34.07
N GLN A 161 -2.83 10.90 34.83
CA GLN A 161 -2.73 9.44 34.72
C GLN A 161 -3.45 8.91 33.47
N TYR A 162 -4.50 9.60 33.03
CA TYR A 162 -5.26 9.22 31.85
C TYR A 162 -4.36 9.22 30.60
N LEU A 163 -3.43 10.16 30.50
CA LEU A 163 -2.58 10.39 29.32
C LEU A 163 -1.75 9.16 28.96
N GLY A 164 -1.11 8.53 29.94
CA GLY A 164 -0.37 7.28 29.73
C GLY A 164 -1.29 6.08 29.49
N LYS A 165 -2.44 6.02 30.17
CA LYS A 165 -3.38 4.90 30.09
C LYS A 165 -4.05 4.81 28.72
N ILE A 166 -4.41 5.94 28.10
CA ILE A 166 -5.05 5.93 26.78
C ILE A 166 -4.07 5.47 25.69
N GLY A 167 -2.80 5.87 25.76
CA GLY A 167 -1.81 5.38 24.82
C GLY A 167 -1.59 3.87 24.93
N HIS A 168 -1.46 3.36 26.17
CA HIS A 168 -1.37 1.92 26.41
C HIS A 168 -2.63 1.17 25.92
N LEU A 169 -3.82 1.72 26.13
CA LEU A 169 -5.07 1.12 25.66
C LEU A 169 -5.10 0.97 24.13
N ILE A 170 -4.71 2.03 23.41
CA ILE A 170 -4.68 2.04 21.95
C ILE A 170 -3.71 0.99 21.42
N THR A 171 -2.48 0.98 21.95
CA THR A 171 -1.47 -0.03 21.60
C THR A 171 -1.96 -1.44 21.89
N ALA A 172 -2.54 -1.68 23.06
CA ALA A 172 -3.02 -3.00 23.43
C ALA A 172 -4.17 -3.51 22.55
N PHE A 173 -5.05 -2.63 22.07
CA PHE A 173 -6.08 -3.01 21.08
C PHE A 173 -5.46 -3.40 19.74
N ARG A 174 -4.51 -2.59 19.24
CA ARG A 174 -3.77 -2.86 18.01
C ARG A 174 -3.06 -4.21 18.09
N ASP A 175 -2.34 -4.47 19.17
CA ASP A 175 -1.62 -5.73 19.39
C ASP A 175 -2.57 -6.92 19.51
N SER A 176 -3.62 -6.81 20.33
CA SER A 176 -4.54 -7.92 20.62
C SER A 176 -5.42 -8.32 19.43
N LEU A 177 -5.61 -7.39 18.48
CA LEU A 177 -6.32 -7.62 17.23
C LEU A 177 -5.37 -7.92 16.06
N ASN A 178 -4.05 -7.83 16.27
CA ASN A 178 -3.02 -7.95 15.24
C ASN A 178 -3.18 -6.94 14.09
N LEU A 179 -3.45 -5.68 14.45
CA LEU A 179 -3.68 -4.57 13.52
C LEU A 179 -2.86 -3.35 13.98
N PRO A 180 -1.54 -3.30 13.69
CA PRO A 180 -0.64 -2.26 14.22
C PRO A 180 -1.03 -0.84 13.79
N GLU A 181 -1.57 -0.71 12.59
CA GLU A 181 -2.00 0.58 12.00
C GLU A 181 -3.51 0.82 12.14
N LEU A 182 -4.20 0.17 13.11
CA LEU A 182 -5.65 0.33 13.26
C LEU A 182 -6.01 1.79 13.60
N PRO A 183 -6.83 2.46 12.74
CA PRO A 183 -7.34 3.79 13.04
C PRO A 183 -8.11 3.84 14.36
N PHE A 184 -7.76 4.81 15.19
CA PHE A 184 -8.39 4.99 16.50
C PHE A 184 -8.78 6.46 16.70
N VAL A 185 -10.08 6.74 16.74
CA VAL A 185 -10.59 8.11 16.92
C VAL A 185 -11.11 8.28 18.34
N VAL A 186 -10.57 9.25 19.06
CA VAL A 186 -11.03 9.65 20.40
C VAL A 186 -11.98 10.84 20.31
N GLY A 187 -12.91 10.98 21.25
CA GLY A 187 -13.78 12.14 21.34
C GLY A 187 -13.34 13.09 22.43
N GLN A 188 -13.32 14.38 22.10
CA GLN A 188 -13.16 15.44 23.08
C GLN A 188 -14.41 15.46 23.99
N LEU A 189 -14.22 15.64 25.29
CA LEU A 189 -15.32 15.81 26.25
C LEU A 189 -15.95 17.19 26.06
N SER A 190 -17.20 17.36 26.50
CA SER A 190 -17.88 18.65 26.43
C SER A 190 -17.07 19.78 27.11
N GLU A 191 -17.09 20.97 26.51
CA GLU A 191 -16.31 22.13 26.98
C GLU A 191 -17.08 23.01 28.00
N ASP A 192 -18.26 22.57 28.41
CA ASP A 192 -19.15 23.19 29.40
C ASP A 192 -18.56 23.29 30.82
N LYS A 193 -17.46 22.57 31.11
CA LYS A 193 -16.85 22.54 32.45
C LYS A 193 -15.33 22.75 32.41
N PRO A 194 -14.80 23.71 33.19
CA PRO A 194 -13.35 23.95 33.30
C PRO A 194 -12.54 22.72 33.72
N VAL A 195 -13.11 21.83 34.55
CA VAL A 195 -12.42 20.62 35.03
C VAL A 195 -12.08 19.63 33.92
N ARG A 196 -12.75 19.71 32.76
CA ARG A 196 -12.47 18.84 31.59
C ARG A 196 -11.31 19.35 30.75
N LYS A 197 -10.91 20.61 30.90
CA LYS A 197 -9.93 21.26 30.04
C LYS A 197 -8.58 20.53 29.98
N PRO A 198 -7.96 20.11 31.10
CA PRO A 198 -6.66 19.45 31.04
C PRO A 198 -6.67 18.15 30.21
N LEU A 199 -7.71 17.33 30.39
CA LEU A 199 -7.88 16.09 29.63
C LEU A 199 -8.20 16.38 28.16
N ASN A 200 -9.04 17.37 27.87
CA ASN A 200 -9.36 17.79 26.50
C ASN A 200 -8.13 18.32 25.75
N ASP A 201 -7.31 19.15 26.38
CA ASP A 201 -6.08 19.70 25.78
C ASP A 201 -5.15 18.55 25.35
N PHE A 202 -5.04 17.50 26.16
CA PHE A 202 -4.28 16.31 25.76
C PHE A 202 -4.94 15.54 24.63
N LEU A 203 -6.24 15.23 24.74
CA LEU A 203 -6.95 14.44 23.72
C LEU A 203 -6.81 15.08 22.33
N VAL A 204 -6.91 16.42 22.25
CA VAL A 204 -6.72 17.18 21.00
C VAL A 204 -5.33 17.00 20.41
N ASN A 205 -4.30 16.86 21.26
CA ASN A 205 -2.91 16.69 20.83
C ASN A 205 -2.50 15.22 20.64
N LEU A 206 -3.34 14.25 21.02
CA LEU A 206 -3.04 12.81 20.90
C LEU A 206 -2.53 12.40 19.51
N PRO A 207 -3.06 12.91 18.37
CA PRO A 207 -2.54 12.56 17.04
C PRO A 207 -1.09 12.94 16.77
N GLN A 208 -0.52 13.88 17.53
CA GLN A 208 0.90 14.24 17.43
C GLN A 208 1.80 13.23 18.14
N GLU A 209 1.28 12.59 19.19
CA GLU A 209 2.02 11.62 20.00
C GLU A 209 1.83 10.18 19.50
N MET A 210 0.70 9.90 18.83
CA MET A 210 0.34 8.55 18.40
C MET A 210 -0.19 8.53 16.97
N PRO A 211 0.54 7.88 16.03
CA PRO A 211 0.11 7.78 14.64
C PRO A 211 -1.16 6.94 14.51
N ASN A 212 -1.86 7.14 13.39
CA ASN A 212 -3.16 6.54 13.09
C ASN A 212 -4.23 6.82 14.16
N THR A 213 -4.14 7.97 14.83
CA THR A 213 -5.17 8.44 15.75
C THR A 213 -5.79 9.75 15.28
N GLY A 214 -7.05 9.97 15.63
CA GLY A 214 -7.81 11.17 15.26
C GLY A 214 -8.67 11.65 16.43
N VAL A 215 -9.20 12.87 16.33
CA VAL A 215 -9.97 13.49 17.42
C VAL A 215 -11.28 14.06 16.88
N ALA A 216 -12.40 13.56 17.38
CA ALA A 216 -13.70 14.16 17.19
C ALA A 216 -13.87 15.33 18.18
N LEU A 217 -13.71 16.56 17.69
CA LEU A 217 -13.81 17.78 18.49
C LEU A 217 -15.24 18.02 18.98
N SER A 218 -15.39 18.60 20.17
CA SER A 218 -16.67 18.87 20.83
C SER A 218 -17.21 20.29 20.58
N TYR A 219 -16.49 21.16 19.86
CA TYR A 219 -16.92 22.54 19.64
C TYR A 219 -18.36 22.62 19.06
N GLY A 220 -19.20 23.49 19.62
CA GLY A 220 -20.59 23.66 19.14
C GLY A 220 -21.54 22.54 19.54
N THR A 221 -21.12 21.62 20.42
CA THR A 221 -22.01 20.67 21.09
C THR A 221 -22.61 21.25 22.36
N THR A 222 -23.72 20.69 22.80
CA THR A 222 -24.49 21.06 23.99
C THR A 222 -24.78 19.83 24.82
N ALA A 223 -24.63 19.94 26.14
CA ALA A 223 -25.06 18.93 27.10
C ALA A 223 -26.45 19.29 27.67
N PHE A 224 -27.38 18.32 27.71
CA PHE A 224 -28.74 18.54 28.25
C PHE A 224 -28.81 18.32 29.77
N ASP A 225 -27.82 17.65 30.33
CA ASP A 225 -27.59 17.56 31.77
C ASP A 225 -26.13 17.93 32.07
N SER A 226 -25.66 17.68 33.29
CA SER A 226 -24.28 18.03 33.67
C SER A 226 -23.18 17.23 32.93
N THR A 227 -23.52 16.24 32.11
CA THR A 227 -22.55 15.31 31.53
C THR A 227 -22.85 14.90 30.08
N HIS A 228 -24.11 14.71 29.72
CA HIS A 228 -24.47 14.02 28.49
C HIS A 228 -24.86 14.99 27.38
N PHE A 229 -24.30 14.78 26.19
CA PHE A 229 -24.66 15.52 24.98
C PHE A 229 -26.14 15.31 24.61
N ASP A 230 -26.78 16.37 24.11
CA ASP A 230 -28.14 16.33 23.57
C ASP A 230 -28.19 15.64 22.19
N SER A 231 -29.39 15.47 21.65
CA SER A 231 -29.57 14.68 20.42
C SER A 231 -28.86 15.30 19.21
N PRO A 232 -28.99 16.60 18.90
CA PRO A 232 -28.21 17.23 17.83
C PRO A 232 -26.70 17.08 18.03
N SER A 233 -26.21 17.21 19.26
CA SER A 233 -24.79 17.12 19.57
C SER A 233 -24.23 15.71 19.44
N GLN A 234 -25.01 14.68 19.78
CA GLN A 234 -24.64 13.28 19.54
C GLN A 234 -24.49 12.99 18.04
N ILE A 235 -25.37 13.55 17.20
CA ILE A 235 -25.26 13.42 15.74
C ILE A 235 -24.00 14.14 15.26
N LEU A 236 -23.82 15.41 15.63
CA LEU A 236 -22.70 16.23 15.19
C LEU A 236 -21.33 15.61 15.56
N ILE A 237 -21.16 15.19 16.81
CA ILE A 237 -19.89 14.57 17.21
C ILE A 237 -19.68 13.21 16.52
N GLY A 238 -20.77 12.46 16.28
CA GLY A 238 -20.74 11.24 15.49
C GLY A 238 -20.24 11.46 14.05
N GLU A 239 -20.71 12.50 13.38
CA GLU A 239 -20.22 12.88 12.05
C GLU A 239 -18.74 13.24 12.07
N ARG A 240 -18.28 13.93 13.11
CA ARG A 240 -16.85 14.26 13.27
C ARG A 240 -15.99 13.03 13.54
N TYR A 241 -16.50 12.03 14.25
CA TYR A 241 -15.83 10.73 14.34
C TYR A 241 -15.66 10.10 12.95
N ALA A 242 -16.68 10.18 12.11
CA ALA A 242 -16.63 9.63 10.76
C ALA A 242 -15.62 10.39 9.88
N ASP A 243 -15.63 11.73 9.91
CA ASP A 243 -14.68 12.54 9.15
C ASP A 243 -13.22 12.19 9.49
N GLN A 244 -12.90 12.04 10.78
CA GLN A 244 -11.56 11.63 11.19
C GLN A 244 -11.24 10.18 10.80
N MET A 245 -12.21 9.28 10.92
CA MET A 245 -12.03 7.87 10.54
C MET A 245 -11.75 7.75 9.03
N ILE A 246 -12.51 8.45 8.19
CA ILE A 246 -12.32 8.49 6.73
C ILE A 246 -10.93 9.02 6.40
N LYS A 247 -10.54 10.16 7.00
CA LYS A 247 -9.20 10.74 6.80
C LYS A 247 -8.08 9.73 7.09
N LEU A 248 -8.18 8.99 8.20
CA LEU A 248 -7.18 7.98 8.58
C LEU A 248 -7.18 6.79 7.61
N LEU A 249 -8.35 6.33 7.19
CA LEU A 249 -8.48 5.23 6.23
C LEU A 249 -7.93 5.59 4.85
N ASP A 250 -8.10 6.85 4.41
CA ASP A 250 -7.56 7.32 3.14
C ASP A 250 -6.05 7.56 3.18
N ALA A 251 -5.51 8.06 4.30
CA ALA A 251 -4.07 8.16 4.50
C ALA A 251 -3.38 6.78 4.42
N LYS A 252 -4.00 5.75 5.01
CA LYS A 252 -3.52 4.36 4.92
C LYS A 252 -3.56 3.81 3.48
N LYS A 253 -4.56 4.19 2.67
CA LYS A 253 -4.58 3.83 1.25
C LYS A 253 -3.46 4.52 0.46
N GLN A 254 -3.06 5.73 0.86
CA GLN A 254 -1.95 6.43 0.24
C GLN A 254 -0.59 5.80 0.60
N THR A 255 -0.41 5.28 1.82
CA THR A 255 0.82 4.53 2.19
C THR A 255 0.98 3.18 1.48
N ASP A 256 -0.10 2.62 0.92
CA ASP A 256 -0.07 1.40 0.09
C ASP A 256 0.27 1.70 -1.39
N SER A 257 0.57 2.95 -1.74
CA SER A 257 1.00 3.31 -3.08
C SER A 257 2.03 4.42 -3.15
N PHE A 258 3.13 4.16 -3.83
CA PHE A 258 4.15 5.15 -4.16
C PHE A 258 4.44 5.10 -5.67
N SER A 259 5.22 6.05 -6.18
CA SER A 259 5.62 6.05 -7.60
C SER A 259 7.14 6.14 -7.75
N PHE A 260 7.65 5.65 -8.88
CA PHE A 260 9.04 5.83 -9.28
C PHE A 260 9.16 6.17 -10.77
N GLY A 261 10.20 6.91 -11.14
CA GLY A 261 10.49 7.26 -12.54
C GLY A 261 11.32 6.18 -13.25
N VAL A 262 11.15 6.04 -14.57
CA VAL A 262 11.94 5.11 -15.41
C VAL A 262 12.48 5.84 -16.63
N LEU A 263 13.79 5.70 -16.86
CA LEU A 263 14.51 6.12 -18.07
C LEU A 263 15.33 4.94 -18.61
N SER A 264 15.57 4.91 -19.92
CA SER A 264 16.34 3.85 -20.57
C SER A 264 17.13 4.38 -21.77
N ASP A 265 18.33 3.84 -21.96
CA ASP A 265 19.17 4.03 -23.15
C ASP A 265 19.30 5.51 -23.57
N ILE A 266 19.68 6.39 -22.63
CA ILE A 266 20.05 7.79 -22.92
C ILE A 266 21.18 7.82 -23.96
N GLN A 267 22.12 6.89 -23.83
CA GLN A 267 23.15 6.57 -24.80
C GLN A 267 23.84 7.80 -25.41
N TYR A 268 24.20 8.77 -24.57
CA TYR A 268 24.77 10.04 -25.02
C TYR A 268 26.21 9.86 -25.57
N ALA A 269 26.50 10.59 -26.64
CA ALA A 269 27.86 10.89 -27.11
C ALA A 269 27.86 12.14 -27.98
N ASP A 270 28.98 12.86 -28.02
CA ASP A 270 29.15 14.06 -28.86
C ASP A 270 29.45 13.74 -30.33
N VAL A 271 28.63 12.90 -30.95
CA VAL A 271 28.80 12.41 -32.33
C VAL A 271 27.55 12.67 -33.18
N GLU A 272 27.73 12.60 -34.50
CA GLU A 272 26.62 12.76 -35.45
C GLU A 272 25.57 11.65 -35.28
N THR A 273 24.32 11.98 -35.61
CA THR A 273 23.21 11.01 -35.66
C THR A 273 23.51 9.91 -36.67
N VAL A 274 23.24 8.65 -36.29
CA VAL A 274 23.40 7.48 -37.18
C VAL A 274 22.13 6.64 -37.16
N GLY A 275 21.50 6.47 -38.32
CA GLY A 275 20.22 5.77 -38.42
C GLY A 275 19.15 6.49 -37.59
N LYS A 276 18.54 5.77 -36.64
CA LYS A 276 17.56 6.33 -35.69
C LYS A 276 18.20 6.96 -34.44
N ARG A 277 19.51 6.72 -34.21
CA ARG A 277 20.18 7.08 -32.96
C ARG A 277 20.62 8.54 -32.98
N ASN A 278 19.95 9.37 -32.18
CA ASN A 278 20.21 10.79 -32.02
C ASN A 278 21.02 11.07 -30.74
N TYR A 279 22.32 10.76 -30.79
CA TYR A 279 23.21 10.78 -29.62
C TYR A 279 23.27 12.13 -28.89
N ARG A 280 23.43 13.25 -29.61
CA ARG A 280 23.46 14.59 -28.97
C ARG A 280 22.07 15.03 -28.52
N GLY A 281 21.04 14.65 -29.26
CA GLY A 281 19.65 15.05 -28.98
C GLY A 281 19.09 14.43 -27.70
N THR A 282 19.69 13.38 -27.17
CA THR A 282 19.25 12.79 -25.91
C THR A 282 19.40 13.74 -24.72
N LEU A 283 20.38 14.66 -24.72
CA LEU A 283 20.49 15.67 -23.67
C LEU A 283 19.30 16.63 -23.65
N GLU A 284 18.78 17.03 -24.82
CA GLU A 284 17.59 17.89 -24.90
C GLU A 284 16.34 17.12 -24.48
N THR A 285 16.24 15.85 -24.89
CA THR A 285 15.14 14.95 -24.50
C THR A 285 15.12 14.74 -22.98
N LEU A 286 16.30 14.52 -22.39
CA LEU A 286 16.49 14.35 -20.96
C LEU A 286 16.12 15.63 -20.18
N LYS A 287 16.61 16.81 -20.62
CA LYS A 287 16.26 18.12 -20.02
C LYS A 287 14.76 18.42 -20.01
N ARG A 288 14.02 17.87 -20.97
CA ARG A 288 12.54 18.00 -21.02
C ARG A 288 11.83 16.95 -20.18
N THR A 289 12.47 15.80 -19.95
CA THR A 289 11.89 14.69 -19.20
C THR A 289 12.03 14.89 -17.69
N ILE A 290 13.17 15.41 -17.20
CA ILE A 290 13.40 15.61 -15.75
C ILE A 290 12.34 16.50 -15.09
N PRO A 291 11.93 17.65 -15.66
CA PRO A 291 10.84 18.44 -15.08
C PRO A 291 9.49 17.71 -15.04
N ILE A 292 9.25 16.76 -15.96
CA ILE A 292 8.04 15.93 -15.92
C ILE A 292 8.13 14.94 -14.76
N LEU A 293 9.27 14.30 -14.53
CA LEU A 293 9.49 13.42 -13.38
C LEU A 293 9.33 14.18 -12.05
N ASN A 294 9.95 15.36 -11.94
CA ASN A 294 9.87 16.21 -10.74
C ASN A 294 8.45 16.75 -10.47
N ALA A 295 7.52 16.68 -11.44
CA ALA A 295 6.11 17.03 -11.21
C ALA A 295 5.33 15.93 -10.46
N TYR A 296 5.93 14.76 -10.24
CA TYR A 296 5.38 13.66 -9.46
C TYR A 296 6.14 13.49 -8.15
N ASP A 297 5.43 13.04 -7.12
CA ASP A 297 6.04 12.59 -5.86
C ASP A 297 6.62 11.19 -6.06
N LEU A 298 7.92 11.13 -6.37
CA LEU A 298 8.64 9.90 -6.70
C LEU A 298 9.60 9.51 -5.55
N GLU A 299 9.51 8.27 -5.08
CA GLU A 299 10.42 7.73 -4.05
C GLU A 299 11.84 7.54 -4.59
N PHE A 300 11.95 7.17 -5.87
CA PHE A 300 13.19 7.05 -6.61
C PHE A 300 12.92 7.13 -8.12
N SER A 301 13.99 7.19 -8.91
CA SER A 301 13.96 6.94 -10.34
C SER A 301 14.96 5.84 -10.68
N VAL A 302 14.77 5.11 -11.77
CA VAL A 302 15.71 4.11 -12.27
C VAL A 302 16.13 4.44 -13.70
N HIS A 303 17.42 4.31 -13.98
CA HIS A 303 17.97 4.32 -15.32
C HIS A 303 18.40 2.89 -15.70
N LEU A 304 17.77 2.32 -16.73
CA LEU A 304 17.89 0.90 -17.10
C LEU A 304 19.16 0.54 -17.89
N GLY A 305 20.20 1.37 -17.81
CA GLY A 305 21.51 1.15 -18.45
C GLY A 305 21.68 1.88 -19.76
N ASP A 306 22.92 1.90 -20.24
CA ASP A 306 23.36 2.62 -21.45
C ASP A 306 23.15 4.13 -21.33
N LEU A 307 23.80 4.73 -20.33
CA LEU A 307 23.75 6.17 -20.08
C LEU A 307 24.56 6.94 -21.14
N ILE A 308 25.63 6.33 -21.64
CA ILE A 308 26.49 6.83 -22.72
C ILE A 308 26.51 5.84 -23.88
N ASP A 309 26.93 6.29 -25.08
CA ASP A 309 27.25 5.38 -26.20
C ASP A 309 28.71 4.91 -26.19
N ARG A 310 29.62 5.82 -25.81
CA ARG A 310 31.08 5.65 -25.83
C ARG A 310 31.79 6.75 -25.03
N ASP A 311 33.08 6.53 -24.79
CA ASP A 311 34.01 7.47 -24.14
C ASP A 311 33.65 7.77 -22.68
N PHE A 312 34.63 7.70 -21.78
CA PHE A 312 34.36 7.78 -20.34
C PHE A 312 33.91 9.19 -19.90
N GLU A 313 34.35 10.21 -20.63
CA GLU A 313 33.99 11.61 -20.41
C GLU A 313 32.53 11.91 -20.78
N SER A 314 31.91 11.09 -21.65
CA SER A 314 30.51 11.26 -22.04
C SER A 314 29.55 11.13 -20.86
N PHE A 315 29.95 10.48 -19.76
CA PHE A 315 29.10 10.35 -18.58
C PHE A 315 28.75 11.71 -17.96
N ASP A 316 29.62 12.71 -18.08
CA ASP A 316 29.49 13.99 -17.38
C ASP A 316 28.22 14.75 -17.77
N ALA A 317 27.91 14.82 -19.06
CA ALA A 317 26.78 15.60 -19.56
C ALA A 317 25.39 15.07 -19.13
N PRO A 318 25.05 13.76 -19.29
CA PRO A 318 23.78 13.24 -18.82
C PRO A 318 23.72 13.19 -17.28
N LEU A 319 24.80 12.84 -16.57
CA LEU A 319 24.81 12.85 -15.11
C LEU A 319 24.53 14.24 -14.55
N SER A 320 25.12 15.29 -15.12
CA SER A 320 24.86 16.67 -14.69
C SER A 320 23.40 17.08 -14.86
N ILE A 321 22.65 16.52 -15.81
CA ILE A 321 21.21 16.80 -15.97
C ILE A 321 20.39 15.95 -15.00
N LEU A 322 20.82 14.70 -14.74
CA LEU A 322 20.15 13.82 -13.77
C LEU A 322 20.26 14.35 -12.33
N GLU A 323 21.28 15.14 -12.01
CA GLU A 323 21.41 15.87 -10.74
C GLU A 323 20.27 16.87 -10.50
N ASP A 324 19.55 17.32 -11.54
CA ASP A 324 18.37 18.18 -11.41
C ASP A 324 17.10 17.42 -10.97
N SER A 325 17.17 16.08 -10.84
CA SER A 325 16.06 15.25 -10.37
C SER A 325 15.85 15.40 -8.86
N GLU A 326 14.60 15.59 -8.42
CA GLU A 326 14.25 15.64 -7.00
C GLU A 326 14.32 14.25 -6.35
N ALA A 327 14.05 13.19 -7.13
CA ALA A 327 14.12 11.81 -6.68
C ALA A 327 15.51 11.19 -6.96
N PRO A 328 16.05 10.35 -6.05
CA PRO A 328 17.34 9.70 -6.24
C PRO A 328 17.30 8.65 -7.36
N PHE A 329 18.38 8.56 -8.15
CA PHE A 329 18.50 7.57 -9.21
C PHE A 329 19.16 6.26 -8.77
N GLN A 330 18.56 5.14 -9.20
CA GLN A 330 19.15 3.80 -9.24
C GLN A 330 19.68 3.56 -10.65
N PHE A 331 20.96 3.18 -10.79
CA PHE A 331 21.57 2.94 -12.09
C PHE A 331 21.79 1.44 -12.32
N VAL A 332 21.25 0.93 -13.42
CA VAL A 332 21.54 -0.41 -13.96
C VAL A 332 22.72 -0.31 -14.91
N TRP A 333 23.59 -1.32 -14.95
CA TRP A 333 24.68 -1.39 -15.91
C TRP A 333 24.18 -1.90 -17.27
N GLY A 334 24.45 -1.15 -18.34
CA GLY A 334 24.27 -1.59 -19.72
C GLY A 334 25.59 -1.82 -20.47
N ASN A 335 25.54 -2.36 -21.68
CA ASN A 335 26.75 -2.66 -22.46
C ASN A 335 27.49 -1.40 -22.93
N HIS A 336 26.78 -0.34 -23.32
CA HIS A 336 27.40 0.89 -23.76
C HIS A 336 28.04 1.69 -22.62
N ASP A 337 27.61 1.51 -21.37
CA ASP A 337 28.29 2.08 -20.19
C ASP A 337 29.76 1.60 -20.09
N PHE A 338 30.07 0.44 -20.66
CA PHE A 338 31.41 -0.15 -20.71
C PHE A 338 32.11 0.03 -22.06
N SER A 339 31.56 0.81 -22.99
CA SER A 339 32.20 1.20 -24.26
C SER A 339 33.26 2.29 -24.04
N VAL A 340 34.21 1.97 -23.16
CA VAL A 340 35.32 2.82 -22.70
C VAL A 340 36.64 2.05 -22.82
N LEU A 341 37.77 2.73 -22.62
CA LEU A 341 39.07 2.06 -22.54
C LEU A 341 39.09 1.00 -21.43
N ASP A 342 39.74 -0.14 -21.67
CA ASP A 342 39.85 -1.23 -20.69
C ASP A 342 40.38 -0.78 -19.33
N SER A 343 41.31 0.19 -19.31
CA SER A 343 41.86 0.78 -18.09
C SER A 343 40.85 1.57 -17.26
N LEU A 344 39.69 1.92 -17.84
CA LEU A 344 38.64 2.72 -17.22
C LEU A 344 37.42 1.89 -16.81
N LYS A 345 37.28 0.63 -17.26
CA LYS A 345 36.12 -0.22 -16.96
C LYS A 345 35.85 -0.37 -15.45
N GLN A 346 36.89 -0.48 -14.63
CA GLN A 346 36.75 -0.58 -13.17
C GLN A 346 36.17 0.70 -12.53
N ARG A 347 36.25 1.85 -13.21
CA ARG A 347 35.76 3.14 -12.73
C ARG A 347 34.32 3.43 -13.15
N VAL A 348 33.73 2.62 -14.03
CA VAL A 348 32.35 2.81 -14.51
C VAL A 348 31.38 2.73 -13.34
N GLY A 349 31.47 1.69 -12.51
CA GLY A 349 30.58 1.54 -11.34
C GLY A 349 30.69 2.68 -10.34
N GLU A 350 31.88 3.25 -10.13
CA GLU A 350 32.07 4.45 -9.31
C GLU A 350 31.41 5.68 -9.96
N LYS A 351 31.51 5.81 -11.29
CA LYS A 351 31.00 6.95 -12.05
C LYS A 351 29.49 7.10 -11.96
N ILE A 352 28.76 5.99 -11.98
CA ILE A 352 27.28 5.95 -11.91
C ILE A 352 26.75 5.50 -10.54
N ASN A 353 27.59 5.55 -9.49
CA ASN A 353 27.23 5.22 -8.12
C ASN A 353 26.59 3.82 -7.94
N ASN A 354 27.07 2.83 -8.69
CA ASN A 354 26.73 1.42 -8.52
C ASN A 354 28.00 0.58 -8.73
N GLN A 355 28.80 0.42 -7.68
CA GLN A 355 30.12 -0.24 -7.77
C GLN A 355 30.04 -1.73 -8.09
N LYS A 356 28.98 -2.41 -7.63
CA LYS A 356 28.82 -3.87 -7.79
C LYS A 356 28.03 -4.24 -9.05
N GLY A 357 27.23 -3.31 -9.55
CA GLY A 357 26.27 -3.51 -10.64
C GLY A 357 24.95 -4.16 -10.19
N TYR A 358 24.89 -4.75 -9.00
CA TYR A 358 23.67 -5.39 -8.48
C TYR A 358 23.50 -5.20 -6.97
N HIS A 359 22.25 -5.00 -6.55
CA HIS A 359 21.81 -4.81 -5.17
C HIS A 359 20.28 -4.93 -5.08
N SER A 360 19.74 -4.91 -3.86
CA SER A 360 18.30 -4.88 -3.63
C SER A 360 17.93 -3.90 -2.52
N PHE A 361 16.71 -3.38 -2.57
CA PHE A 361 16.13 -2.53 -1.54
C PHE A 361 14.62 -2.75 -1.45
N GLU A 362 14.01 -2.28 -0.37
CA GLU A 362 12.58 -2.50 -0.10
C GLU A 362 11.83 -1.19 0.11
N ILE A 363 10.62 -1.11 -0.41
CA ILE A 363 9.66 -0.03 -0.13
C ILE A 363 8.29 -0.66 0.09
N GLY A 364 7.79 -0.59 1.33
CA GLY A 364 6.54 -1.25 1.71
C GLY A 364 6.59 -2.77 1.47
N ASN A 365 5.64 -3.29 0.69
CA ASN A 365 5.55 -4.71 0.36
C ASN A 365 6.30 -5.10 -0.93
N MET A 366 7.11 -4.18 -1.49
CA MET A 366 7.90 -4.41 -2.70
C MET A 366 9.39 -4.58 -2.37
N VAL A 367 10.02 -5.53 -3.04
CA VAL A 367 11.46 -5.70 -3.14
C VAL A 367 11.89 -5.32 -4.56
N PHE A 368 12.78 -4.36 -4.69
CA PHE A 368 13.38 -3.99 -5.96
C PHE A 368 14.76 -4.61 -6.07
N MET A 369 15.00 -5.33 -7.15
CA MET A 369 16.24 -6.07 -7.39
C MET A 369 16.94 -5.51 -8.64
N VAL A 370 18.04 -4.78 -8.45
CA VAL A 370 18.91 -4.33 -9.55
C VAL A 370 19.84 -5.47 -9.91
N VAL A 371 19.79 -5.90 -11.18
CA VAL A 371 20.53 -7.06 -11.71
C VAL A 371 21.61 -6.57 -12.66
N ASN A 372 22.85 -7.00 -12.40
CA ASN A 372 23.99 -6.79 -13.27
C ASN A 372 23.98 -7.82 -14.39
N GLY A 373 23.32 -7.48 -15.50
CA GLY A 373 23.36 -8.30 -16.72
C GLY A 373 24.72 -8.28 -17.44
N MET A 374 25.64 -7.40 -17.04
CA MET A 374 27.01 -7.31 -17.54
C MET A 374 28.01 -8.18 -16.74
N ASP A 375 27.54 -8.89 -15.72
CA ASP A 375 28.37 -9.73 -14.84
C ASP A 375 29.21 -10.74 -15.63
N ILE A 376 28.61 -11.45 -16.58
CA ILE A 376 29.31 -12.32 -17.52
C ILE A 376 29.14 -11.74 -18.93
N SER A 377 30.10 -10.93 -19.37
CA SER A 377 30.07 -10.26 -20.68
C SER A 377 31.47 -10.09 -21.26
N VAL A 378 31.56 -10.02 -22.59
CA VAL A 378 32.83 -9.72 -23.28
C VAL A 378 33.15 -8.22 -23.25
N GLY A 379 32.13 -7.37 -23.34
CA GLY A 379 32.30 -5.91 -23.35
C GLY A 379 32.54 -5.30 -21.96
N GLY A 380 31.95 -5.88 -20.90
CA GLY A 380 31.98 -5.29 -19.55
C GLY A 380 33.30 -5.47 -18.80
N HIS A 381 34.17 -6.36 -19.27
CA HIS A 381 35.38 -6.76 -18.54
C HIS A 381 36.63 -6.60 -19.42
N PRO A 382 37.83 -6.38 -18.83
CA PRO A 382 39.08 -6.40 -19.58
C PRO A 382 39.32 -7.76 -20.25
N GLU A 383 39.93 -7.74 -21.43
CA GLU A 383 40.26 -8.95 -22.18
C GLU A 383 41.13 -9.91 -21.34
N GLY A 384 40.79 -11.20 -21.36
CA GLY A 384 41.51 -12.24 -20.61
C GLY A 384 41.21 -12.30 -19.11
N SER A 385 40.34 -11.42 -18.58
CA SER A 385 39.83 -11.55 -17.22
C SER A 385 38.95 -12.80 -17.04
N LYS A 386 38.68 -13.17 -15.78
CA LYS A 386 37.84 -14.33 -15.45
C LYS A 386 36.44 -14.21 -16.08
N ASN A 387 35.75 -13.11 -15.85
CA ASN A 387 34.38 -12.88 -16.33
C ASN A 387 34.33 -12.78 -17.86
N HIS A 388 35.34 -12.16 -18.50
CA HIS A 388 35.48 -12.15 -19.96
C HIS A 388 35.61 -13.57 -20.54
N THR A 389 36.49 -14.39 -19.94
CA THR A 389 36.71 -15.78 -20.38
C THR A 389 35.45 -16.63 -20.19
N GLN A 390 34.77 -16.48 -19.05
CA GLN A 390 33.48 -17.14 -18.78
C GLN A 390 32.40 -16.72 -19.79
N ALA A 391 32.39 -15.46 -20.24
CA ALA A 391 31.46 -14.99 -21.25
C ALA A 391 31.70 -15.68 -22.60
N LEU A 392 32.97 -15.80 -23.03
CA LEU A 392 33.31 -16.52 -24.26
C LEU A 392 32.89 -17.99 -24.20
N GLU A 393 33.13 -18.68 -23.08
CA GLU A 393 32.73 -20.07 -22.88
C GLU A 393 31.19 -20.24 -22.89
N MET A 394 30.46 -19.33 -22.25
CA MET A 394 29.00 -19.29 -22.25
C MET A 394 28.47 -19.07 -23.68
N MET A 395 29.01 -18.09 -24.39
CA MET A 395 28.63 -17.77 -25.77
C MET A 395 28.88 -18.95 -26.71
N GLU A 396 30.03 -19.62 -26.62
CA GLU A 396 30.34 -20.81 -27.43
C GLU A 396 29.33 -21.95 -27.16
N THR A 397 28.98 -22.16 -25.89
CA THR A 397 28.00 -23.18 -25.50
C THR A 397 26.61 -22.88 -26.06
N LEU A 398 26.17 -21.63 -25.93
CA LEU A 398 24.88 -21.16 -26.43
C LEU A 398 24.81 -21.20 -27.96
N GLU A 399 25.88 -20.84 -28.64
CA GLU A 399 25.96 -20.85 -30.11
C GLU A 399 25.85 -22.29 -30.65
N LYS A 400 26.56 -23.25 -30.03
CA LYS A 400 26.40 -24.68 -30.33
C LYS A 400 24.98 -25.19 -30.08
N GLY A 401 24.29 -24.59 -29.10
CA GLY A 401 22.88 -24.86 -28.79
C GLY A 401 21.87 -24.17 -29.73
N GLY A 402 22.33 -23.35 -30.69
CA GLY A 402 21.47 -22.64 -31.63
C GLY A 402 20.77 -21.40 -31.05
N ALA A 403 21.28 -20.83 -29.96
CA ALA A 403 20.72 -19.63 -29.36
C ALA A 403 20.86 -18.42 -30.31
N ASN A 404 19.79 -17.63 -30.44
CA ASN A 404 19.75 -16.49 -31.39
C ASN A 404 20.31 -15.17 -30.78
N ASN A 405 20.59 -15.16 -29.48
CA ASN A 405 21.04 -14.00 -28.71
C ASN A 405 22.54 -14.00 -28.40
N VAL A 406 23.33 -14.90 -29.00
CA VAL A 406 24.79 -14.87 -28.87
C VAL A 406 25.33 -13.69 -29.67
N LYS A 407 25.49 -12.55 -28.99
CA LYS A 407 25.98 -11.30 -29.53
C LYS A 407 27.02 -10.69 -28.57
N PRO A 408 28.07 -10.02 -29.09
CA PRO A 408 29.11 -9.44 -28.23
C PRO A 408 28.62 -8.27 -27.38
N TRP A 409 27.46 -7.70 -27.72
CA TRP A 409 26.77 -6.66 -26.94
C TRP A 409 25.71 -7.23 -25.98
N ASN A 410 25.60 -8.55 -25.84
CA ASN A 410 24.76 -9.17 -24.81
C ASN A 410 25.62 -9.68 -23.66
N GLY A 411 25.01 -9.77 -22.47
CA GLY A 411 25.64 -10.30 -21.26
C GLY A 411 24.77 -11.33 -20.55
N GLY A 412 25.34 -11.97 -19.54
CA GLY A 412 24.69 -12.96 -18.69
C GLY A 412 24.95 -12.69 -17.21
N VAL A 413 24.22 -13.41 -16.37
CA VAL A 413 24.37 -13.37 -14.91
C VAL A 413 25.25 -14.53 -14.46
N GLY A 414 26.25 -14.26 -13.63
CA GLY A 414 27.14 -15.27 -13.07
C GLY A 414 26.48 -16.07 -11.96
N GLN A 415 27.06 -17.24 -11.64
CA GLN A 415 26.47 -18.18 -10.66
C GLN A 415 26.32 -17.59 -9.25
N GLU A 416 27.24 -16.72 -8.83
CA GLU A 416 27.16 -16.05 -7.52
C GLU A 416 25.97 -15.10 -7.44
N GLN A 417 25.81 -14.25 -8.46
CA GLN A 417 24.69 -13.32 -8.53
C GLN A 417 23.36 -14.08 -8.71
N LEU A 418 23.33 -15.16 -9.50
CA LEU A 418 22.14 -15.99 -9.67
C LEU A 418 21.67 -16.62 -8.36
N ALA A 419 22.60 -17.15 -7.55
CA ALA A 419 22.29 -17.67 -6.22
C ALA A 419 21.80 -16.57 -5.27
N TRP A 420 22.38 -15.37 -5.37
CA TRP A 420 21.90 -14.20 -4.62
C TRP A 420 20.48 -13.81 -5.03
N MET A 421 20.18 -13.71 -6.32
CA MET A 421 18.83 -13.41 -6.84
C MET A 421 17.81 -14.44 -6.34
N GLU A 422 18.13 -15.72 -6.38
CA GLU A 422 17.28 -16.79 -5.87
C GLU A 422 16.98 -16.60 -4.37
N SER A 423 17.99 -16.23 -3.57
CA SER A 423 17.79 -15.98 -2.14
C SER A 423 16.86 -14.79 -1.86
N ILE A 424 16.94 -13.72 -2.67
CA ILE A 424 16.06 -12.54 -2.54
C ILE A 424 14.61 -12.94 -2.83
N VAL A 425 14.39 -13.68 -3.92
CA VAL A 425 13.05 -14.10 -4.34
C VAL A 425 12.44 -15.09 -3.34
N GLN A 426 13.20 -16.05 -2.84
CA GLN A 426 12.74 -17.01 -1.82
C GLN A 426 12.37 -16.32 -0.50
N ASN A 427 13.16 -15.33 -0.06
CA ASN A 427 12.84 -14.57 1.15
C ASN A 427 11.59 -13.70 0.96
N ALA A 428 11.47 -13.02 -0.18
CA ALA A 428 10.28 -12.23 -0.50
C ALA A 428 9.01 -13.09 -0.53
N GLU A 429 9.08 -14.28 -1.13
CA GLU A 429 7.96 -15.24 -1.15
C GLU A 429 7.56 -15.66 0.27
N LYS A 430 8.53 -16.01 1.11
CA LYS A 430 8.28 -16.37 2.51
C LYS A 430 7.63 -15.24 3.31
N ASP A 431 8.01 -14.00 3.02
CA ASP A 431 7.52 -12.80 3.71
C ASP A 431 6.22 -12.23 3.10
N GLY A 432 5.71 -12.83 2.02
CA GLY A 432 4.50 -12.34 1.33
C GLY A 432 4.70 -11.03 0.57
N LYS A 433 5.95 -10.73 0.17
CA LYS A 433 6.33 -9.55 -0.61
C LYS A 433 6.37 -9.84 -2.11
N HIS A 434 6.34 -8.79 -2.92
CA HIS A 434 6.50 -8.87 -4.37
C HIS A 434 7.88 -8.36 -4.81
N VAL A 435 8.45 -8.94 -5.86
CA VAL A 435 9.76 -8.59 -6.42
C VAL A 435 9.60 -8.01 -7.82
N VAL A 436 10.21 -6.84 -8.04
CA VAL A 436 10.41 -6.24 -9.36
C VAL A 436 11.91 -6.19 -9.63
N ALA A 437 12.35 -6.81 -10.73
CA ALA A 437 13.75 -6.73 -11.15
C ALA A 437 13.96 -5.64 -12.19
N PHE A 438 15.08 -4.93 -12.06
CA PHE A 438 15.62 -4.02 -13.05
C PHE A 438 16.87 -4.65 -13.66
N CYS A 439 16.88 -4.89 -14.96
CA CYS A 439 18.06 -5.37 -15.67
C CYS A 439 18.12 -4.72 -17.04
N HIS A 440 19.32 -4.40 -17.54
CA HIS A 440 19.43 -3.81 -18.87
C HIS A 440 18.88 -4.75 -19.95
N TYR A 441 19.16 -6.04 -19.84
CA TYR A 441 18.73 -7.03 -20.81
C TYR A 441 17.31 -7.56 -20.53
N PRO A 442 16.45 -7.68 -21.55
CA PRO A 442 15.18 -8.41 -21.45
C PRO A 442 15.42 -9.90 -21.12
N LEU A 443 14.43 -10.54 -20.49
CA LEU A 443 14.36 -12.02 -20.45
C LEU A 443 13.49 -12.57 -21.56
N LEU A 444 12.34 -11.95 -21.80
CA LEU A 444 11.33 -12.34 -22.78
C LEU A 444 10.68 -11.10 -23.42
N PRO A 445 10.08 -11.24 -24.62
CA PRO A 445 10.14 -12.43 -25.48
C PRO A 445 11.52 -12.56 -26.16
N GLU A 446 11.85 -13.77 -26.59
CA GLU A 446 13.13 -14.03 -27.28
C GLU A 446 13.19 -13.27 -28.62
N ASN A 447 14.07 -12.25 -28.70
CA ASN A 447 14.26 -11.42 -29.88
C ASN A 447 15.74 -11.28 -30.34
N GLY A 448 16.64 -12.09 -29.79
CA GLY A 448 18.09 -12.00 -30.03
C GLY A 448 18.83 -10.91 -29.22
N LEU A 449 18.12 -10.09 -28.44
CA LEU A 449 18.68 -9.06 -27.56
C LEU A 449 18.52 -9.39 -26.06
N HIS A 450 17.82 -10.47 -25.74
CA HIS A 450 17.63 -10.90 -24.36
C HIS A 450 18.92 -11.47 -23.75
N LEU A 451 18.97 -11.49 -22.41
CA LEU A 451 20.09 -11.96 -21.58
C LEU A 451 20.61 -13.33 -22.04
N LEU A 452 21.94 -13.52 -22.07
CA LEU A 452 22.58 -14.74 -22.58
C LEU A 452 22.02 -16.01 -21.92
N ASN A 453 22.01 -16.06 -20.60
CA ASN A 453 21.46 -17.18 -19.83
C ASN A 453 20.03 -16.92 -19.32
N HIS A 454 19.18 -16.24 -20.11
CA HIS A 454 17.80 -15.93 -19.71
C HIS A 454 17.00 -17.16 -19.25
N LYS A 455 17.21 -18.33 -19.87
CA LYS A 455 16.51 -19.58 -19.51
C LYS A 455 16.87 -20.02 -18.10
N GLU A 456 18.15 -19.96 -17.75
CA GLU A 456 18.63 -20.33 -16.42
C GLU A 456 18.07 -19.37 -15.35
N VAL A 457 18.01 -18.07 -15.65
CA VAL A 457 17.37 -17.09 -14.75
C VAL A 457 15.88 -17.40 -14.58
N MET A 458 15.16 -17.66 -15.68
CA MET A 458 13.75 -18.02 -15.65
C MET A 458 13.49 -19.31 -14.85
N ASP A 459 14.32 -20.33 -15.01
CA ASP A 459 14.20 -21.60 -14.29
C ASP A 459 14.40 -21.43 -12.77
N ARG A 460 15.26 -20.50 -12.35
CA ARG A 460 15.62 -20.30 -10.94
C ARG A 460 14.66 -19.41 -10.18
N ILE A 461 14.16 -18.34 -10.81
CA ILE A 461 13.33 -17.34 -10.12
C ILE A 461 11.97 -17.06 -10.78
N GLY A 462 11.79 -17.42 -12.05
CA GLY A 462 10.58 -17.08 -12.81
C GLY A 462 9.31 -17.76 -12.28
N GLY A 463 9.44 -18.92 -11.65
CA GLY A 463 8.31 -19.69 -11.09
C GLY A 463 7.76 -19.17 -9.75
N SER A 464 8.53 -18.38 -8.99
CA SER A 464 8.13 -17.95 -7.64
C SER A 464 7.03 -16.88 -7.68
N PRO A 465 5.87 -17.02 -7.02
CA PRO A 465 4.76 -16.07 -7.09
C PRO A 465 5.15 -14.65 -6.64
N ALA A 466 6.22 -14.52 -5.84
CA ALA A 466 6.77 -13.23 -5.45
C ALA A 466 7.29 -12.42 -6.63
N MET A 467 7.84 -13.04 -7.67
CA MET A 467 8.48 -12.31 -8.77
C MET A 467 7.43 -11.78 -9.76
N VAL A 468 7.08 -10.49 -9.70
CA VAL A 468 5.92 -9.95 -10.44
C VAL A 468 6.27 -9.27 -11.75
N ALA A 469 7.47 -8.66 -11.85
CA ALA A 469 7.90 -8.00 -13.08
C ALA A 469 9.42 -8.00 -13.30
N TRP A 470 9.83 -8.10 -14.56
CA TRP A 470 11.17 -7.84 -15.07
C TRP A 470 11.12 -6.63 -16.00
N LEU A 471 11.78 -5.55 -15.60
CA LEU A 471 11.79 -4.27 -16.28
C LEU A 471 13.17 -4.03 -16.90
N SER A 472 13.23 -3.73 -18.20
CA SER A 472 14.49 -3.67 -18.95
C SER A 472 14.59 -2.57 -20.01
N GLY A 473 15.80 -2.36 -20.52
CA GLY A 473 16.13 -1.49 -21.65
C GLY A 473 16.65 -2.28 -22.84
N HIS A 474 17.71 -1.79 -23.49
CA HIS A 474 18.53 -2.45 -24.54
C HIS A 474 17.83 -2.66 -25.89
N HIS A 475 16.61 -3.17 -25.89
CA HIS A 475 15.79 -3.25 -27.10
C HIS A 475 15.02 -1.94 -27.27
N HIS A 476 15.63 -0.95 -27.93
CA HIS A 476 15.13 0.43 -27.99
C HIS A 476 13.70 0.58 -28.53
N ALA A 477 13.22 -0.37 -29.34
CA ALA A 477 11.85 -0.39 -29.85
C ALA A 477 10.81 -0.78 -28.78
N GLY A 478 11.27 -1.13 -27.57
CA GLY A 478 10.44 -1.63 -26.48
C GLY A 478 9.88 -3.01 -26.76
N ASN A 479 9.31 -3.63 -25.73
CA ASN A 479 8.51 -4.85 -25.89
C ASN A 479 7.72 -5.13 -24.62
N TYR A 480 6.66 -5.92 -24.73
CA TYR A 480 5.91 -6.39 -23.58
C TYR A 480 5.44 -7.84 -23.77
N PHE A 481 5.62 -8.65 -22.73
CA PHE A 481 5.16 -10.02 -22.68
C PHE A 481 4.76 -10.40 -21.26
N LYS A 482 3.61 -11.08 -21.08
CA LYS A 482 3.24 -11.72 -19.82
C LYS A 482 3.40 -13.21 -20.00
N ASP A 483 4.23 -13.85 -19.18
CA ASP A 483 4.48 -15.28 -19.29
C ASP A 483 3.38 -16.15 -18.65
N ASP A 484 3.48 -17.46 -18.87
CA ASP A 484 2.50 -18.44 -18.39
C ASP A 484 2.43 -18.53 -16.86
N ASN A 485 3.49 -18.12 -16.16
CA ASN A 485 3.51 -18.04 -14.71
C ASN A 485 2.95 -16.71 -14.20
N GLY A 486 2.53 -15.81 -15.09
CA GLY A 486 1.93 -14.52 -14.76
C GLY A 486 2.93 -13.39 -14.48
N MET A 487 4.23 -13.61 -14.68
CA MET A 487 5.24 -12.55 -14.53
C MET A 487 5.23 -11.63 -15.74
N HIS A 488 5.35 -10.33 -15.49
CA HIS A 488 5.38 -9.32 -16.54
C HIS A 488 6.82 -9.03 -17.00
N HIS A 489 7.06 -9.05 -18.31
CA HIS A 489 8.32 -8.66 -18.93
C HIS A 489 8.07 -7.39 -19.73
N LEU A 490 8.64 -6.27 -19.30
CA LEU A 490 8.46 -4.98 -19.95
C LEU A 490 9.82 -4.39 -20.28
N THR A 491 10.06 -4.19 -21.56
CA THR A 491 11.21 -3.45 -22.08
C THR A 491 10.77 -2.06 -22.49
N PHE A 492 11.36 -1.05 -21.88
CA PHE A 492 11.07 0.36 -22.13
C PHE A 492 11.74 0.85 -23.42
N LEU A 493 11.19 1.91 -23.99
CA LEU A 493 11.75 2.57 -25.17
C LEU A 493 13.10 3.24 -24.86
N GLY A 494 14.03 3.12 -25.80
CA GLY A 494 15.36 3.72 -25.67
C GLY A 494 15.37 5.19 -26.07
N MET A 495 15.84 6.08 -25.18
CA MET A 495 15.82 7.54 -25.41
C MET A 495 16.65 7.98 -26.61
N VAL A 496 17.72 7.25 -26.96
CA VAL A 496 18.52 7.55 -28.15
C VAL A 496 17.76 7.45 -29.47
N GLU A 497 16.66 6.67 -29.51
CA GLU A 497 15.77 6.56 -30.66
C GLU A 497 14.45 7.31 -30.45
N ALA A 498 14.37 8.21 -29.45
CA ALA A 498 13.17 8.98 -29.17
C ALA A 498 12.75 9.83 -30.36
N GLU A 499 11.49 9.68 -30.78
CA GLU A 499 10.85 10.52 -31.78
C GLU A 499 10.07 11.69 -31.15
N THR A 500 9.92 11.68 -29.81
CA THR A 500 9.24 12.70 -29.03
C THR A 500 10.21 13.60 -28.26
N PRO A 501 9.82 14.84 -27.94
CA PRO A 501 10.70 15.74 -27.20
C PRO A 501 11.01 15.32 -25.76
N ALA A 502 10.28 14.38 -25.19
CA ALA A 502 10.54 13.77 -23.89
C ALA A 502 10.22 12.26 -24.00
N LEU A 503 10.90 11.43 -23.22
CA LEU A 503 10.68 9.98 -23.21
C LEU A 503 11.04 9.38 -21.85
N GLY A 504 10.18 8.51 -21.32
CA GLY A 504 10.36 7.83 -20.04
C GLY A 504 9.03 7.28 -19.54
N ALA A 505 8.94 6.96 -18.25
CA ALA A 505 7.67 6.62 -17.62
C ALA A 505 7.62 6.99 -16.13
N ILE A 506 6.42 7.13 -15.60
CA ILE A 506 6.11 7.09 -14.17
C ILE A 506 5.44 5.76 -13.88
N VAL A 507 5.95 5.02 -12.90
CA VAL A 507 5.36 3.76 -12.45
C VAL A 507 4.77 3.96 -11.06
N THR A 508 3.45 3.94 -10.96
CA THR A 508 2.76 3.89 -9.68
C THR A 508 2.59 2.46 -9.23
N VAL A 509 3.17 2.15 -8.07
CA VAL A 509 3.03 0.88 -7.39
C VAL A 509 1.74 0.89 -6.58
N LYS A 510 0.90 -0.13 -6.77
CA LYS A 510 -0.25 -0.44 -5.91
C LYS A 510 -0.04 -1.83 -5.31
N LYS A 511 -0.85 -2.17 -4.31
CA LYS A 511 -0.82 -3.47 -3.64
C LYS A 511 -0.84 -4.68 -4.60
N ASP A 512 -1.58 -4.60 -5.69
CA ASP A 512 -1.88 -5.71 -6.60
C ASP A 512 -1.46 -5.47 -8.06
N LYS A 513 -0.79 -4.34 -8.36
CA LYS A 513 -0.43 -3.97 -9.73
C LYS A 513 0.63 -2.86 -9.80
N LEU A 514 1.27 -2.79 -10.96
CA LEU A 514 1.98 -1.59 -11.42
C LEU A 514 1.10 -0.85 -12.43
N ILE A 515 1.02 0.47 -12.31
CA ILE A 515 0.39 1.35 -13.30
C ILE A 515 1.51 2.17 -13.93
N ILE A 516 1.72 2.00 -15.23
CA ILE A 516 2.73 2.70 -16.00
C ILE A 516 2.02 3.84 -16.73
N HIS A 517 2.50 5.04 -16.48
CA HIS A 517 2.16 6.27 -17.20
C HIS A 517 3.33 6.64 -18.09
N GLY A 518 3.19 6.43 -19.39
CA GLY A 518 4.23 6.71 -20.36
C GLY A 518 4.45 8.21 -20.58
N ILE A 519 5.70 8.60 -20.77
CA ILE A 519 6.10 9.95 -21.20
C ILE A 519 6.52 9.86 -22.66
N GLY A 520 5.99 10.74 -23.51
CA GLY A 520 6.28 10.73 -24.93
C GLY A 520 5.54 9.59 -25.64
N ASN A 521 6.28 8.73 -26.34
CA ASN A 521 5.73 7.57 -27.05
C ASN A 521 5.69 6.29 -26.22
N GLU A 522 6.16 6.31 -24.97
CA GLU A 522 6.03 5.13 -24.08
C GLU A 522 4.54 4.86 -23.80
N GLU A 523 4.14 3.60 -23.81
CA GLU A 523 2.73 3.22 -23.67
C GLU A 523 2.28 3.18 -22.21
N ASP A 524 1.08 3.69 -21.93
CA ASP A 524 0.40 3.45 -20.66
C ASP A 524 0.06 1.95 -20.50
N ARG A 525 0.31 1.39 -19.31
CA ARG A 525 0.05 -0.02 -19.02
C ARG A 525 -0.45 -0.25 -17.60
N ILE A 526 -1.17 -1.35 -17.40
CA ILE A 526 -1.49 -1.88 -16.08
C ILE A 526 -1.00 -3.33 -16.01
N LEU A 527 -0.09 -3.59 -15.08
CA LEU A 527 0.51 -4.90 -14.87
C LEU A 527 -0.01 -5.48 -13.56
N ASN A 528 -1.06 -6.32 -13.63
CA ASN A 528 -1.64 -6.95 -12.44
C ASN A 528 -0.75 -8.10 -11.95
N PHE A 529 -0.41 -8.08 -10.67
CA PHE A 529 0.36 -9.14 -10.02
C PHE A 529 -0.34 -10.49 -10.14
N ARG A 530 0.48 -11.55 -10.09
CA ARG A 530 0.07 -12.93 -10.32
C ARG A 530 -0.52 -13.61 -9.10
#